data_AF-A0A5C4MHZ5-F1
#
_entry.id   AF-A0A5C4MHZ5-F1
#
_cell.length_a   1.000
_cell.length_b   1.000
_cell.length_c   1.000
_cell.angle_alpha   90.00
_cell.angle_beta   90.00
_cell.angle_gamma   90.00
#
_symmetry.space_group_name_H-M   'P 1'
#
loop_
_entity.id
_entity.type
_entity.pdbx_description
1 polymer ?
#
loop_
_entity_poly.entity_id
_entity_poly.type
_entity_poly.pdbx_seq_one_letter_code
_entity_poly.pdbx_strand_id
1 'polypeptide(L)'
;MRVEIRTTPQDKARWQALAESRGVSLSDLVRALLDGQRPRRPRREAPPVDPALLRELARLGNNLNQLARAANRQEPVPAAALLVRLIAIDRELAALRRAYTRADPESEDAASPRAAEPGSSPEEPGPC
;
A
#
# COMPACT_ATOMS: atom_id res chain seq x y z
N MET A 1 -21.75 -3.26 -37.14
CA MET A 1 -23.19 -3.37 -37.44
C MET A 1 -23.97 -2.80 -36.26
N ARG A 2 -25.05 -2.06 -36.51
CA ARG A 2 -25.89 -1.45 -35.46
C ARG A 2 -27.25 -2.15 -35.45
N VAL A 3 -27.75 -2.49 -34.26
CA VAL A 3 -29.09 -3.06 -34.05
C VAL A 3 -29.92 -2.03 -33.28
N GLU A 4 -31.12 -1.73 -33.75
CA GLU A 4 -32.05 -0.82 -33.08
C GLU A 4 -33.25 -1.59 -32.55
N ILE A 5 -33.60 -1.33 -31.29
CA ILE A 5 -34.67 -2.03 -30.58
C ILE A 5 -35.71 -0.99 -30.18
N ARG A 6 -36.97 -1.19 -30.58
CA ARG A 6 -38.10 -0.39 -30.09
C ARG A 6 -38.38 -0.78 -28.65
N THR A 7 -38.43 0.21 -27.77
CA THR A 7 -38.65 0.01 -26.33
C THR A 7 -39.38 1.21 -25.74
N THR A 8 -39.97 1.03 -24.56
CA THR A 8 -40.56 2.14 -23.82
C THR A 8 -39.47 2.94 -23.10
N PRO A 9 -39.70 4.22 -22.78
CA PRO A 9 -38.77 5.00 -21.97
C PRO A 9 -38.50 4.37 -20.60
N GLN A 10 -39.51 3.72 -20.03
CA GLN A 10 -39.44 3.10 -18.71
C GLN A 10 -38.56 1.84 -18.73
N ASP A 11 -38.69 1.00 -19.76
CA ASP A 11 -37.83 -0.17 -19.91
C ASP A 11 -36.38 0.22 -20.18
N LYS A 12 -36.16 1.24 -21.02
CA LYS A 12 -34.81 1.79 -21.25
C LYS A 12 -34.19 2.26 -19.93
N ALA A 13 -34.94 3.00 -19.10
CA ALA A 13 -34.45 3.46 -17.80
C ALA A 13 -34.11 2.30 -16.86
N ARG A 14 -34.94 1.25 -16.82
CA ARG A 14 -34.67 0.04 -16.04
C ARG A 14 -33.41 -0.68 -16.50
N TRP A 15 -33.19 -0.80 -17.80
CA TRP A 15 -31.98 -1.43 -18.33
C TRP A 15 -30.74 -0.60 -18.07
N GLN A 16 -30.86 0.73 -18.16
CA GLN A 16 -29.77 1.67 -17.83
C GLN A 16 -29.35 1.53 -16.36
N ALA A 17 -30.31 1.55 -15.43
CA ALA A 17 -30.06 1.35 -14.01
C ALA A 17 -29.43 -0.03 -13.72
N LEU A 18 -29.88 -1.07 -14.44
CA LEU A 18 -29.30 -2.40 -14.33
C LEU A 18 -27.84 -2.45 -14.82
N ALA A 19 -27.53 -1.74 -15.90
CA ALA A 19 -26.17 -1.65 -16.44
C ALA A 19 -25.23 -0.93 -15.46
N GLU A 20 -25.69 0.20 -14.90
CA GLU A 20 -24.97 0.98 -13.90
C GLU A 20 -24.70 0.17 -12.63
N SER A 21 -25.71 -0.54 -12.09
CA SER A 21 -25.54 -1.40 -10.91
C SER A 21 -24.51 -2.51 -11.11
N ARG A 22 -24.29 -2.92 -12.37
CA ARG A 22 -23.33 -3.95 -12.76
C ARG A 22 -21.97 -3.38 -13.19
N GLY A 23 -21.86 -2.06 -13.32
CA GLY A 23 -20.64 -1.36 -13.74
C GLY A 23 -20.28 -1.61 -15.21
N VAL A 24 -21.27 -1.80 -16.07
CA VAL A 24 -21.10 -2.07 -17.51
C VAL A 24 -21.95 -1.11 -18.34
N SER A 25 -21.65 -0.97 -19.63
CA SER A 25 -22.48 -0.17 -20.53
C SER A 25 -23.81 -0.87 -20.83
N LEU A 26 -24.84 -0.10 -21.21
CA LEU A 26 -26.12 -0.67 -21.65
C LEU A 26 -25.95 -1.63 -22.83
N SER A 27 -25.09 -1.28 -23.78
CA SER A 27 -24.78 -2.13 -24.94
C SER A 27 -24.15 -3.46 -24.54
N ASP A 28 -23.23 -3.45 -23.58
CA ASP A 28 -22.58 -4.67 -23.09
C ASP A 28 -23.52 -5.53 -22.26
N LEU A 29 -24.39 -4.90 -21.47
CA LEU A 29 -25.46 -5.59 -20.77
C LEU A 29 -26.39 -6.33 -21.77
N VAL A 30 -26.87 -5.63 -22.80
CA VAL A 30 -27.79 -6.21 -23.79
C VAL A 30 -27.09 -7.32 -24.58
N ARG A 31 -25.84 -7.10 -25.02
CA ARG A 31 -25.06 -8.12 -25.74
C ARG A 31 -24.85 -9.37 -24.88
N ALA A 32 -24.43 -9.20 -23.63
CA ALA A 32 -24.20 -10.32 -22.73
C ALA A 32 -25.48 -11.13 -22.47
N LEU A 33 -26.63 -10.47 -22.30
CA LEU A 33 -27.91 -11.14 -22.12
C LEU A 33 -28.33 -11.92 -23.38
N LEU A 34 -28.14 -11.35 -24.57
CA LEU A 34 -28.44 -12.03 -25.84
C LEU A 34 -27.52 -13.24 -26.09
N ASP A 35 -26.25 -13.13 -25.68
CA ASP A 35 -25.27 -14.21 -25.79
C ASP A 35 -25.39 -15.28 -24.69
N GLY A 36 -26.34 -15.13 -23.75
CA GLY A 36 -26.50 -16.00 -22.59
C GLY A 36 -25.33 -15.93 -21.58
N GLN A 37 -24.52 -14.88 -21.66
CA GLN A 37 -23.34 -14.68 -20.81
C GLN A 37 -23.62 -13.66 -19.70
N ARG A 38 -22.83 -13.73 -18.63
CA ARG A 38 -22.81 -12.64 -17.64
C ARG A 38 -22.02 -11.47 -18.22
N PRO A 39 -22.51 -10.22 -18.09
CA PRO A 39 -21.75 -9.06 -18.54
C PRO A 39 -20.42 -9.03 -17.81
N ARG A 40 -19.32 -9.10 -18.57
CA ARG A 40 -17.97 -9.03 -18.01
C ARG A 40 -17.78 -7.62 -17.49
N ARG A 41 -17.54 -7.48 -16.18
CA ARG A 41 -17.04 -6.22 -15.64
C ARG A 41 -15.74 -5.89 -16.38
N PRO A 42 -15.60 -4.68 -16.93
CA PRO A 42 -14.30 -4.25 -17.41
C PRO A 42 -13.32 -4.45 -16.25
N ARG A 43 -12.20 -5.13 -16.51
CA ARG A 43 -11.11 -5.17 -15.54
C ARG A 43 -10.80 -3.71 -15.27
N ARG A 44 -10.96 -3.28 -14.01
CA ARG A 44 -10.39 -2.01 -13.58
C ARG A 44 -8.91 -2.12 -13.94
N GLU A 45 -8.48 -1.32 -14.90
CA GLU A 45 -7.06 -1.15 -15.14
C GLU A 45 -6.46 -0.74 -13.80
N ALA A 46 -5.47 -1.51 -13.36
CA ALA A 46 -4.73 -1.14 -12.18
C ALA A 46 -4.20 0.28 -12.43
N PRO A 47 -4.23 1.17 -11.42
CA PRO A 47 -3.63 2.49 -11.56
C PRO A 47 -2.23 2.36 -12.17
N PRO A 48 -1.79 3.28 -13.04
CA PRO A 48 -0.43 3.27 -13.52
C PRO A 48 0.50 3.42 -12.31
N VAL A 49 1.16 2.33 -11.93
CA VAL A 49 2.17 2.28 -10.85
C VAL A 49 3.54 2.13 -11.50
N ASP A 50 4.54 2.82 -10.96
CA ASP A 50 5.92 2.70 -11.42
C ASP A 50 6.38 1.23 -11.41
N PRO A 51 6.79 0.65 -12.56
CA PRO A 51 7.27 -0.72 -12.62
C PRO A 51 8.54 -0.96 -11.80
N ALA A 52 9.32 0.07 -11.46
CA ALA A 52 10.41 -0.06 -10.48
C ALA A 52 9.87 -0.37 -9.08
N LEU A 53 8.82 0.33 -8.65
CA LEU A 53 8.19 0.10 -7.35
C LEU A 53 7.59 -1.31 -7.24
N LEU A 54 6.94 -1.80 -8.30
CA LEU A 54 6.41 -3.16 -8.33
C LEU A 54 7.50 -4.23 -8.23
N ARG A 55 8.66 -4.00 -8.86
CA ARG A 55 9.81 -4.91 -8.77
C ARG A 55 10.37 -4.94 -7.35
N GLU A 56 10.49 -3.78 -6.69
CA GLU A 56 10.93 -3.71 -5.29
C GLU A 56 9.95 -4.41 -4.35
N LEU A 57 8.64 -4.20 -4.52
CA LEU A 57 7.62 -4.92 -3.76
C LEU A 57 7.72 -6.45 -3.94
N ALA A 58 7.95 -6.91 -5.17
CA ALA A 58 8.16 -8.33 -5.44
C ALA A 58 9.42 -8.87 -4.75
N ARG A 59 10.52 -8.10 -4.73
CA ARG A 59 11.75 -8.45 -4.01
C ARG A 59 11.52 -8.56 -2.50
N LEU A 60 10.80 -7.60 -1.91
CA LEU A 60 10.42 -7.63 -0.50
C LEU A 60 9.57 -8.86 -0.16
N GLY A 61 8.57 -9.17 -0.99
CA GLY A 61 7.75 -10.38 -0.83
C GLY A 61 8.57 -11.68 -0.89
N ASN A 62 9.53 -11.75 -1.80
CA ASN A 62 10.45 -12.89 -1.88
C ASN A 62 11.32 -13.04 -0.63
N ASN A 63 11.83 -11.94 -0.08
CA ASN A 63 12.61 -11.95 1.16
C ASN A 63 11.76 -12.46 2.34
N LEU A 64 10.53 -11.98 2.49
CA LEU A 64 9.60 -12.44 3.53
C LEU A 64 9.30 -13.93 3.40
N ASN A 65 9.08 -14.42 2.17
CA ASN A 65 8.84 -15.83 1.93
C ASN A 65 10.05 -16.70 2.29
N GLN A 66 11.28 -16.22 2.05
CA GLN A 66 12.50 -16.92 2.47
C GLN A 66 12.61 -17.00 4.00
N LEU A 67 12.29 -15.90 4.70
CA LEU A 67 12.26 -15.88 6.17
C LEU A 67 11.19 -16.82 6.73
N ALA A 68 9.97 -16.79 6.18
CA ALA A 68 8.90 -17.69 6.57
C ALA A 68 9.30 -19.16 6.37
N ARG A 69 9.91 -19.48 5.22
CA ARG A 69 10.43 -20.83 4.96
C ARG A 69 11.54 -21.20 5.94
N ALA A 70 12.45 -20.29 6.28
CA ALA A 70 13.51 -20.55 7.26
C ALA A 70 12.94 -20.79 8.66
N ALA A 71 11.99 -19.99 9.10
CA ALA A 71 11.28 -20.18 10.36
C ALA A 71 10.52 -21.51 10.40
N ASN A 72 9.87 -21.88 9.30
CA ASN A 72 9.10 -23.13 9.18
C ASN A 72 9.97 -24.38 9.10
N ARG A 73 11.28 -24.28 8.82
CA ARG A 73 12.19 -25.43 8.72
C ARG A 73 12.61 -26.01 10.07
N GLN A 74 12.32 -25.36 11.20
CA GLN A 74 12.65 -25.84 12.57
C GLN A 74 14.12 -26.27 12.79
N GLU A 75 15.05 -25.86 11.91
CA GLU A 75 16.48 -26.04 12.10
C GLU A 75 17.04 -24.87 12.92
N PRO A 76 17.96 -25.11 13.86
CA PRO A 76 18.57 -24.04 14.63
C PRO A 76 19.39 -23.14 13.70
N VAL A 77 18.81 -22.00 13.33
CA VAL A 77 19.53 -20.94 12.60
C VAL A 77 20.54 -20.32 13.57
N PRO A 78 21.84 -20.28 13.24
CA PRO A 78 22.83 -19.65 14.11
C PRO A 78 22.45 -18.18 14.37
N ALA A 79 22.40 -17.79 15.65
CA ALA A 79 21.99 -16.43 16.05
C ALA A 79 22.78 -15.32 15.33
N ALA A 80 24.06 -15.57 15.06
CA ALA A 80 24.92 -14.67 14.28
C ALA A 80 24.42 -14.47 12.83
N ALA A 81 23.99 -15.54 12.15
CA ALA A 81 23.47 -15.47 10.79
C ALA A 81 22.14 -14.69 10.74
N LEU A 82 21.30 -14.86 11.76
CA LEU A 82 20.06 -14.10 11.91
C LEU A 82 20.33 -12.61 12.14
N LEU A 83 21.25 -12.27 13.05
CA LEU A 83 21.65 -10.89 13.36
C LEU A 83 22.21 -10.17 12.13
N VAL A 84 23.11 -10.82 11.38
CA VAL A 84 23.65 -10.26 10.13
C VAL A 84 22.52 -9.95 9.13
N ARG A 85 21.55 -10.87 9.00
CA ARG A 85 20.42 -10.66 8.09
C ARG A 85 19.49 -9.53 8.54
N LEU A 86 19.23 -9.41 9.85
CA LEU A 86 18.42 -8.34 10.40
C LEU A 86 19.08 -6.97 10.23
N ILE A 87 20.40 -6.85 10.46
CA ILE A 87 21.15 -5.62 10.22
C ILE A 87 21.10 -5.21 8.75
N ALA A 88 21.18 -6.18 7.82
CA ALA A 88 21.08 -5.90 6.39
C ALA A 88 19.70 -5.33 6.03
N ILE A 89 18.62 -5.94 6.55
CA ILE A 89 17.25 -5.48 6.35
C ILE A 89 17.06 -4.06 6.93
N ASP A 90 17.56 -3.80 8.14
CA ASP A 90 17.45 -2.49 8.78
C ASP A 90 18.13 -1.38 7.96
N ARG A 91 19.32 -1.67 7.40
CA ARG A 91 20.03 -0.74 6.51
C ARG A 91 19.29 -0.47 5.21
N GLU A 92 18.75 -1.51 4.56
CA GLU A 92 17.95 -1.37 3.34
C GLU A 92 16.68 -0.54 3.60
N LEU A 93 15.99 -0.80 4.71
CA LEU A 93 14.82 -0.03 5.13
C LEU A 93 15.17 1.42 5.47
N ALA A 94 16.30 1.68 6.13
CA ALA A 94 16.77 3.03 6.42
C ALA A 94 17.09 3.80 5.14
N ALA A 95 17.70 3.15 4.14
CA ALA A 95 17.98 3.74 2.84
C ALA A 95 16.68 4.06 2.07
N LEU A 96 15.72 3.14 2.04
CA LEU A 96 14.40 3.36 1.45
C LEU A 96 13.66 4.50 2.16
N ARG A 97 13.66 4.55 3.50
CA ARG A 97 13.08 5.68 4.25
C ARG A 97 13.72 6.99 3.84
N ARG A 98 15.05 7.08 3.75
CA ARG A 98 15.71 8.34 3.33
C ARG A 98 15.35 8.73 1.90
N ALA A 99 15.28 7.77 0.99
CA ALA A 99 14.95 8.02 -0.42
C ALA A 99 13.49 8.47 -0.63
N TYR A 100 12.57 8.03 0.24
CA TYR A 100 11.14 8.23 0.10
C TYR A 100 10.47 8.97 1.25
N THR A 101 11.23 9.51 2.21
CA THR A 101 10.73 10.53 3.13
C THR A 101 10.55 11.78 2.28
N ARG A 102 9.30 12.03 1.87
CA ARG A 102 8.89 13.36 1.41
C ARG A 102 9.41 14.32 2.49
N ALA A 103 10.19 15.33 2.10
CA ALA A 103 10.33 16.48 2.96
C ALA A 103 8.91 17.02 3.12
N ASP A 104 8.22 16.63 4.19
CA ASP A 104 6.97 17.25 4.61
C ASP A 104 7.39 18.61 5.18
N PRO A 105 7.10 19.73 4.51
CA PRO A 105 7.46 21.05 5.00
C PRO A 105 6.54 21.52 6.15
N GLU A 106 5.81 20.61 6.80
CA GLU A 106 4.78 20.95 7.81
C GLU A 106 4.94 20.17 9.12
N SER A 107 6.18 19.93 9.56
CA SER A 107 6.43 19.46 10.94
C SER A 107 7.45 20.30 11.73
N GLU A 108 7.87 21.45 11.21
CA GLU A 108 8.79 22.37 11.92
C GLU A 108 8.09 23.40 12.84
N ASP A 109 6.76 23.54 12.82
CA ASP A 109 6.09 24.63 13.56
C ASP A 109 5.29 24.24 14.82
N ALA A 110 5.34 22.99 15.29
CA ALA A 110 4.66 22.61 16.55
C ALA A 110 5.66 22.30 17.67
N ALA A 111 6.01 23.36 18.40
CA ALA A 111 6.58 23.40 19.74
C ALA A 111 8.11 23.29 19.90
N SER A 112 8.79 24.41 19.63
CA SER A 112 9.65 25.01 20.66
C SER A 112 9.31 26.50 20.78
N PRO A 113 9.30 27.04 22.01
CA PRO A 113 10.54 27.69 22.41
C PRO A 113 10.98 27.35 23.84
N ARG A 114 12.26 27.01 23.93
CA ARG A 114 13.21 27.27 25.04
C ARG A 114 12.76 28.36 26.02
N ALA A 115 12.87 28.08 27.32
CA ALA A 115 13.93 28.62 28.19
C ALA A 115 13.60 28.38 29.68
N ALA A 116 14.54 27.78 30.41
CA ALA A 116 15.02 28.24 31.72
C ALA A 116 15.90 27.14 32.33
N GLU A 117 17.21 27.24 32.14
CA GLU A 117 18.14 26.66 33.11
C GLU A 117 17.96 27.40 34.44
N PRO A 118 18.18 26.71 35.57
CA PRO A 118 18.85 27.38 36.66
C PRO A 118 20.03 26.57 37.18
N GLY A 119 21.18 27.24 37.23
CA GLY A 119 21.87 27.38 38.51
C GLY A 119 22.87 26.30 38.88
N SER A 120 24.14 26.64 38.68
CA SER A 120 25.32 26.07 39.33
C SER A 120 25.20 26.02 40.86
N SER A 121 25.52 24.85 41.44
CA SER A 121 26.20 24.55 42.74
C SER A 121 25.56 25.09 44.04
N PRO A 122 25.77 24.50 45.24
CA PRO A 122 26.95 23.72 45.69
C PRO A 122 26.65 22.47 46.58
N GLU A 123 27.57 21.50 46.62
CA GLU A 123 27.65 20.54 47.73
C GLU A 123 29.10 20.40 48.20
N GLU A 124 29.44 21.15 49.24
CA GLU A 124 30.48 20.77 50.19
C GLU A 124 29.98 19.60 51.04
N PRO A 125 30.88 18.70 51.47
CA PRO A 125 30.69 18.04 52.76
C PRO A 125 31.91 18.26 53.66
N GLY A 126 31.72 19.05 54.72
CA GLY A 126 32.29 18.74 56.05
C GLY A 126 31.14 18.31 56.98
N PRO A 127 31.33 17.87 58.24
CA PRO A 127 32.54 17.65 59.06
C PRO A 127 32.67 16.16 59.51
N CYS A 128 33.72 15.65 60.18
CA CYS A 128 34.29 15.93 61.51
C CYS A 128 35.71 15.36 61.62
#